data_AF-A0A959Z3P6-F1
#
_entry.id   AF-A0A959Z3P6-F1
#
_cell.length_a   1.000
_cell.length_b   1.000
_cell.length_c   1.000
_cell.angle_alpha   90.00
_cell.angle_beta   90.00
_cell.angle_gamma   90.00
#
_symmetry.space_group_name_H-M   'P 1'
#
loop_
_entity.id
_entity.type
_entity.pdbx_description
1 polymer ?
#
loop_
_entity_poly.entity_id
_entity_poly.type
_entity_poly.pdbx_seq_one_letter_code
_entity_poly.pdbx_strand_id
1 'polypeptide(L)'
;VGFDWDDRGQVWDKVHEELAELKAEVDAGSDKAAGELGDVLFSIVNYARFLGIDPDEALERTNRKFIQRFQHMEQAVRADGRELSDMPLSEMDTYWERAKKG
;
A
#
# COMPACT_ATOMS: atom_id res chain seq x y z
N VAL A 1 -26.77 4.44 -3.24
CA VAL A 1 -27.01 4.54 -1.78
C VAL A 1 -25.97 5.51 -1.26
N GLY A 2 -26.36 6.77 -1.10
CA GLY A 2 -25.46 7.84 -0.67
C GLY A 2 -25.41 7.83 0.85
N PHE A 3 -24.26 7.50 1.42
CA PHE A 3 -23.97 7.86 2.79
C PHE A 3 -23.49 9.31 2.76
N ASP A 4 -24.38 10.23 3.13
CA ASP A 4 -24.03 11.63 3.40
C ASP A 4 -23.22 11.66 4.69
N TRP A 5 -21.90 11.72 4.55
CA TRP A 5 -20.99 11.96 5.66
C TRP A 5 -20.81 13.47 5.80
N ASP A 6 -21.42 14.08 6.81
CA ASP A 6 -21.30 15.53 7.06
C ASP A 6 -19.93 15.90 7.67
N ASP A 7 -19.15 14.92 8.18
CA ASP A 7 -17.90 15.15 8.88
C ASP A 7 -16.76 14.25 8.38
N ARG A 8 -15.60 14.87 8.12
CA ARG A 8 -14.35 14.19 7.72
C ARG A 8 -13.89 13.18 8.76
N GLY A 9 -14.15 13.46 10.04
CA GLY A 9 -13.73 12.61 11.16
C GLY A 9 -14.36 11.22 11.11
N GLN A 10 -15.66 11.14 10.80
CA GLN A 10 -16.42 9.88 10.85
C GLN A 10 -15.91 8.84 9.85
N VAL A 11 -15.52 9.27 8.64
CA VAL A 11 -14.98 8.35 7.62
C VAL A 11 -13.60 7.82 8.01
N TRP A 12 -12.78 8.65 8.66
CA TRP A 12 -11.47 8.24 9.15
C TRP A 12 -11.57 7.31 10.36
N ASP A 13 -12.50 7.56 11.27
CA ASP A 13 -12.77 6.68 12.41
C ASP A 13 -13.18 5.28 11.92
N LYS A 14 -14.00 5.20 10.87
CA LYS A 14 -14.38 3.92 10.26
C LYS A 14 -13.18 3.18 9.68
N VAL A 15 -12.24 3.86 9.03
CA VAL A 15 -10.98 3.23 8.57
C VAL A 15 -10.21 2.59 9.74
N HIS A 16 -10.15 3.24 10.90
CA HIS A 16 -9.48 2.67 12.09
C HIS A 16 -10.23 1.49 12.68
N GLU A 17 -11.56 1.53 12.68
CA GLU A 17 -12.41 0.40 13.08
C GLU A 17 -12.11 -0.84 12.24
N GLU A 18 -12.19 -0.74 10.90
CA GLU A 18 -11.93 -1.88 10.00
C GLU A 18 -10.48 -2.41 10.14
N LEU A 19 -9.51 -1.53 10.35
CA LEU A 19 -8.11 -1.94 10.58
C LEU A 19 -7.96 -2.74 11.88
N ALA A 20 -8.70 -2.38 12.92
CA ALA A 20 -8.71 -3.10 14.19
C ALA A 20 -9.36 -4.49 14.04
N GLU A 21 -10.47 -4.58 13.31
CA GLU A 21 -11.18 -5.84 13.01
C GLU A 21 -10.31 -6.78 12.18
N LEU A 22 -9.71 -6.27 11.09
CA LEU A 22 -8.73 -7.03 10.29
C LEU A 22 -7.59 -7.57 11.14
N LYS A 23 -7.01 -6.73 12.00
CA LYS A 23 -5.91 -7.16 12.87
C LYS A 23 -6.35 -8.26 13.84
N ALA A 24 -7.54 -8.15 14.43
CA ALA A 24 -8.06 -9.17 15.34
C ALA A 24 -8.26 -10.51 14.64
N GLU A 25 -8.85 -10.52 13.44
CA GLU A 25 -9.09 -11.76 12.68
C GLU A 25 -7.78 -12.39 12.15
N VAL A 26 -6.79 -11.57 11.77
CA VAL A 26 -5.44 -12.05 11.40
C VAL A 26 -4.73 -12.67 12.58
N ASP A 27 -4.72 -12.01 13.74
CA ASP A 27 -4.08 -12.53 14.96
C ASP A 27 -4.75 -13.83 15.44
N ALA A 28 -6.06 -13.97 15.20
CA ALA A 28 -6.82 -15.19 15.48
C ALA A 28 -6.62 -16.31 14.45
N GLY A 29 -5.95 -16.05 13.31
CA GLY A 29 -5.80 -17.02 12.23
C GLY A 29 -7.14 -17.43 11.60
N SER A 30 -8.10 -16.50 11.57
CA SER A 30 -9.48 -16.73 11.16
C SER A 30 -9.65 -16.62 9.64
N ASP A 31 -10.52 -17.46 9.07
CA ASP A 31 -10.90 -17.41 7.65
C ASP A 31 -11.65 -16.11 7.28
N LYS A 32 -12.08 -15.33 8.26
CA LYS A 32 -12.75 -14.03 8.05
C LYS A 32 -11.79 -12.90 7.68
N ALA A 33 -10.48 -13.05 7.88
CA ALA A 33 -9.50 -12.00 7.61
C ALA A 33 -9.57 -11.46 6.16
N ALA A 34 -9.97 -12.29 5.20
CA ALA A 34 -10.18 -11.86 3.82
C ALA A 34 -11.38 -10.91 3.65
N GLY A 35 -12.45 -11.10 4.44
CA GLY A 35 -13.60 -10.19 4.47
C GLY A 35 -13.23 -8.84 5.04
N GLU A 36 -12.61 -8.83 6.22
CA GLU A 36 -12.15 -7.60 6.88
C GLU A 36 -11.15 -6.81 6.04
N LEU A 37 -10.28 -7.50 5.28
CA LEU A 37 -9.39 -6.83 4.32
C LEU A 37 -10.18 -6.11 3.23
N GLY A 38 -11.28 -6.69 2.77
CA GLY A 38 -12.20 -6.05 1.85
C GLY A 38 -12.83 -4.78 2.42
N ASP A 39 -13.25 -4.82 3.68
CA ASP A 39 -13.86 -3.67 4.37
C ASP A 39 -12.85 -2.54 4.62
N VAL A 40 -11.59 -2.87 4.94
CA VAL A 40 -10.48 -1.90 4.98
C VAL A 40 -10.30 -1.22 3.62
N LEU A 41 -10.21 -1.99 2.53
CA LEU A 41 -10.02 -1.44 1.19
C LEU A 41 -11.21 -0.54 0.78
N PHE A 42 -12.44 -0.97 1.07
CA PHE A 42 -13.64 -0.20 0.79
C PHE A 42 -13.67 1.12 1.57
N SER A 43 -13.32 1.08 2.86
CA SER A 43 -13.27 2.27 3.73
C SER A 43 -12.20 3.26 3.27
N ILE A 44 -11.02 2.79 2.86
CA ILE A 44 -9.97 3.65 2.27
C ILE A 44 -10.43 4.30 0.97
N VAL A 45 -11.11 3.56 0.10
CA VAL A 45 -11.64 4.08 -1.17
C VAL A 45 -12.69 5.17 -0.90
N ASN A 46 -13.56 4.98 0.09
CA ASN A 46 -14.53 6.02 0.48
C ASN A 46 -13.86 7.23 1.11
N TYR A 47 -12.83 7.02 1.94
CA TYR A 47 -12.04 8.12 2.49
C TYR A 47 -11.36 8.95 1.39
N ALA A 48 -10.79 8.29 0.36
CA ALA A 48 -10.22 8.98 -0.79
C ALA A 48 -11.27 9.85 -1.52
N ARG A 49 -12.45 9.31 -1.81
CA ARG A 49 -13.56 10.05 -2.43
C ARG A 49 -13.96 11.28 -1.61
N PHE A 50 -14.03 11.11 -0.30
CA PHE A 50 -14.38 12.18 0.63
C PHE A 50 -13.32 13.31 0.64
N LEU A 51 -12.04 12.97 0.49
CA LEU A 51 -10.96 13.94 0.32
C LEU A 51 -10.93 14.61 -1.07
N GLY A 52 -11.80 14.20 -2.00
CA GLY A 52 -11.77 14.64 -3.40
C GLY A 52 -10.58 14.04 -4.18
N ILE A 53 -10.05 12.91 -3.73
CA ILE A 53 -8.95 12.19 -4.37
C ILE A 53 -9.55 11.03 -5.18
N ASP A 54 -9.12 10.89 -6.44
CA ASP A 54 -9.39 9.69 -7.21
C ASP A 54 -8.49 8.54 -6.71
N PRO A 55 -9.07 7.48 -6.12
CA PRO A 55 -8.29 6.38 -5.56
C PRO A 55 -7.55 5.56 -6.63
N ASP A 56 -8.11 5.43 -7.83
CA ASP A 56 -7.50 4.68 -8.93
C ASP A 56 -6.27 5.43 -9.45
N GLU A 57 -6.39 6.75 -9.64
CA GLU A 57 -5.27 7.59 -10.04
C GLU A 57 -4.16 7.62 -8.96
N ALA A 58 -4.54 7.72 -7.68
CA ALA A 58 -3.59 7.71 -6.57
C ALA A 58 -2.81 6.38 -6.49
N LEU A 59 -3.49 5.26 -6.71
CA LEU A 59 -2.86 3.94 -6.76
C LEU A 59 -1.97 3.78 -7.99
N GLU A 60 -2.42 4.23 -9.16
CA GLU A 60 -1.64 4.18 -10.41
C GLU A 60 -0.31 4.94 -10.27
N ARG A 61 -0.35 6.16 -9.70
CA ARG A 61 0.85 6.97 -9.43
C ARG A 61 1.82 6.24 -8.50
N THR A 62 1.30 5.55 -7.49
CA THR A 62 2.12 4.76 -6.56
C THR A 62 2.77 3.56 -7.26
N ASN A 63 2.02 2.83 -8.09
CA ASN A 63 2.52 1.71 -8.88
C ASN A 63 3.61 2.16 -9.86
N ARG A 64 3.40 3.28 -10.57
CA ARG A 64 4.41 3.84 -11.48
C ARG A 64 5.71 4.20 -10.75
N LYS A 65 5.60 4.85 -9.60
CA LYS A 65 6.75 5.18 -8.74
C LYS A 65 7.48 3.92 -8.26
N PHE A 66 6.75 2.87 -7.89
CA PHE A 66 7.35 1.59 -7.51
C PHE A 66 8.12 0.96 -8.68
N ILE A 67 7.52 0.90 -9.87
CA ILE A 67 8.15 0.36 -11.09
C ILE A 67 9.43 1.13 -11.42
N GLN A 68 9.40 2.46 -11.39
CA GLN A 68 10.58 3.30 -11.66
C GLN A 68 11.72 3.02 -10.66
N ARG A 69 11.40 2.94 -9.37
CA ARG A 69 12.38 2.62 -8.32
C ARG A 69 12.94 1.22 -8.50
N PHE A 70 12.10 0.25 -8.84
CA PHE A 70 12.54 -1.12 -9.06
C PHE A 70 13.47 -1.22 -10.27
N GLN A 71 13.15 -0.54 -11.37
CA GLN A 71 14.00 -0.45 -12.54
C GLN A 71 15.35 0.21 -12.24
N HIS A 72 15.36 1.29 -11.46
CA HIS A 72 16.61 1.94 -11.06
C HIS A 72 17.47 1.02 -10.17
N MET A 73 16.84 0.32 -9.23
CA MET A 73 17.50 -0.69 -8.40
C MET A 73 18.11 -1.80 -9.26
N GLU A 74 17.37 -2.35 -10.22
CA GLU A 74 17.84 -3.40 -11.13
C GLU A 74 19.03 -2.92 -11.99
N GLN A 75 18.97 -1.69 -12.51
CA GLN A 75 20.06 -1.10 -13.29
C GLN A 75 21.33 -0.92 -12.44
N ALA A 76 21.20 -0.45 -11.20
CA ALA A 76 22.32 -0.27 -10.30
C ALA A 76 22.98 -1.61 -9.92
N VAL A 77 22.18 -2.65 -9.67
CA VAL A 77 22.69 -4.00 -9.40
C VAL A 77 23.44 -4.57 -10.61
N ARG A 78 22.88 -4.40 -11.82
CA ARG A 78 23.54 -4.82 -13.07
C ARG A 78 24.83 -4.04 -13.34
N ALA A 79 24.88 -2.75 -13.03
CA ALA A 79 26.08 -1.91 -13.19
C ALA A 79 27.24 -2.41 -12.30
N ASP A 80 26.92 -2.98 -11.13
CA ASP A 80 27.89 -3.61 -10.24
C ASP A 80 28.21 -5.07 -10.63
N GLY A 81 27.75 -5.53 -11.79
CA GLY A 81 28.05 -6.86 -12.35
C GLY A 81 27.34 -8.01 -11.64
N ARG A 82 26.22 -7.72 -10.96
CA ARG A 82 25.45 -8.69 -10.16
C ARG A 82 24.04 -8.86 -10.70
N GLU A 83 23.36 -9.91 -10.22
CA GLU A 83 21.93 -10.14 -10.49
C GLU A 83 21.12 -10.09 -9.19
N LEU A 84 19.90 -9.55 -9.26
CA LEU A 84 19.03 -9.45 -8.09
C LEU A 84 18.72 -10.83 -7.49
N SER A 85 18.52 -11.87 -8.31
CA SER A 85 18.19 -13.22 -7.83
C SER A 85 19.23 -13.82 -6.89
N ASP A 86 20.48 -13.38 -6.98
CA ASP A 86 21.61 -13.91 -6.22
C ASP A 86 21.93 -13.07 -4.98
N MET A 87 21.10 -12.06 -4.68
CA MET A 87 21.34 -11.12 -3.59
C MET A 87 20.52 -11.44 -2.34
N PRO A 88 21.13 -11.34 -1.14
CA PRO A 88 20.35 -11.36 0.09
C PRO A 88 19.49 -10.09 0.20
N LEU A 89 18.33 -10.22 0.87
CA LEU A 89 17.38 -9.12 1.06
C LEU A 89 18.03 -7.86 1.65
N SER A 90 18.96 -8.02 2.60
CA SER A 90 19.68 -6.90 3.22
C SER A 90 20.51 -6.08 2.22
N GLU A 91 21.06 -6.73 1.20
CA GLU A 91 21.78 -6.02 0.14
C GLU A 91 20.81 -5.38 -0.84
N MET A 92 19.73 -6.06 -1.22
CA MET A 92 18.65 -5.47 -2.04
C MET A 92 18.09 -4.19 -1.41
N ASP A 93 17.88 -4.20 -0.08
CA ASP A 93 17.41 -3.03 0.68
C ASP A 93 18.35 -1.84 0.51
N THR A 94 19.66 -2.05 0.43
CA THR A 94 20.64 -0.98 0.21
C THR A 94 20.46 -0.33 -1.15
N TYR A 95 20.23 -1.11 -2.22
CA TYR A 95 19.95 -0.56 -3.55
C TYR A 95 18.56 0.06 -3.62
N TRP A 96 17.57 -0.51 -2.93
CA TRP A 96 16.21 0.04 -2.84
C TRP A 96 16.19 1.43 -2.19
N GLU A 97 16.91 1.60 -1.08
CA GLU A 97 17.03 2.90 -0.41
C GLU A 97 17.76 3.95 -1.25
N ARG A 98 18.70 3.53 -2.12
CA ARG A 98 19.29 4.42 -3.14
C ARG A 98 18.27 4.79 -4.21
N ALA A 99 17.52 3.81 -4.71
CA ALA A 99 16.49 4.02 -5.73
C ALA A 99 15.33 4.91 -5.25
N LYS A 100 15.03 4.94 -3.94
CA LYS A 100 14.04 5.87 -3.38
C LYS A 100 14.45 7.35 -3.45
N LYS A 101 15.76 7.64 -3.58
CA LYS A 101 16.35 8.99 -3.54
C LYS A 101 16.55 9.63 -4.91
N GLY A 102 16.47 8.85 -5.99
CA GLY A 102 16.44 9.33 -7.38
C GLY A 102 15.01 9.53 -7.88
#